data_AF-A0A7J7HH84-F1
#
_entry.id   AF-A0A7J7HH84-F1
#
_cell.length_a   1.000
_cell.length_b   1.000
_cell.length_c   1.000
_cell.angle_alpha   90.00
_cell.angle_beta   90.00
_cell.angle_gamma   90.00
#
_symmetry.space_group_name_H-M   'P 1'
#
loop_
_entity.id
_entity.type
_entity.pdbx_description
1 polymer ?
#
loop_
_entity_poly.entity_id
_entity_poly.type
_entity_poly.pdbx_seq_one_letter_code
_entity_poly.pdbx_strand_id
1 'polypeptide(L)'
;MGLYTISTNVVLQFQSLSPNLFLKSYSTRKRPFLARNTTSTQPSSNGKPEADVVVIGSGIAGLSCAGLLSRYQQDVLVLESHSLPGGAAHSFEKKGYKFDSGPSLFSGFQSRGPQANPLAQVLDALGESIPCATYDSWMIYLPEGDFLSRIGPTEFFKDLEKYASLDAAREWRKLLKRKIFLEKYASLDAAGEWRKLLASIEDYFFNKDAILPMSAAAMALPPLSIRGDWGVLSTAATRYAPSLLKSFAQMGPQGALGAMKLLRPFSEIVDSLELKEPFIRNWIDLLAFLLAGVKSNGILSAEMVYMFAEWYKPGCSLEYPIHGTGAVVDALVRGLQKFGGRISFKSHVENIVVENGQAVGVKLRSGQFVRAKKAVVSNASMWDTLDLLPKEVIPKSYQDRIKTTPQCESFMHLHLGFDAEGISEDLKIHHIVVNDWERGVDADQNVVLISIPSVLSPDLAPPGKHVLHAYMPGTEPFGLWEGLDRKSAEYKELKAKRSEVLWRAVERAVGPGFDREKCEVKLVGTPLTHRRFLRRNRGTYGPAIQAGKGTFPGHSTPIPQLYCCGDSTFPGIGVPAVAASGAIVANSLVSVSQHSELLDAVGI
;
A
#
# COMPACT_ATOMS: atom_id res chain seq x y z
N MET A 1 -1.00 20.00 18.36
CA MET A 1 -1.05 18.58 17.93
C MET A 1 -2.05 18.32 16.80
N GLY A 2 -3.27 18.89 16.81
CA GLY A 2 -4.29 18.60 15.79
C GLY A 2 -3.98 18.99 14.33
N LEU A 3 -3.33 20.13 14.03
CA LEU A 3 -3.12 20.59 12.64
C LEU A 3 -1.88 20.01 11.93
N TYR A 4 -0.88 19.53 12.67
CA TYR A 4 0.37 19.00 12.12
C TYR A 4 0.29 17.49 11.82
N THR A 5 -0.32 16.70 12.70
CA THR A 5 -0.59 15.27 12.46
C THR A 5 -1.46 15.07 11.21
N ILE A 6 -2.36 16.01 10.98
CA ILE A 6 -3.23 16.11 9.82
C ILE A 6 -2.42 16.30 8.52
N SER A 7 -1.47 17.25 8.46
CA SER A 7 -0.61 17.50 7.27
C SER A 7 0.35 16.33 6.97
N THR A 8 0.84 15.62 8.00
CA THR A 8 1.74 14.47 7.85
C THR A 8 1.00 13.20 7.41
N ASN A 9 -0.24 12.99 7.86
CA ASN A 9 -1.09 11.87 7.41
C ASN A 9 -1.35 11.90 5.91
N VAL A 10 -1.66 13.11 5.47
CA VAL A 10 -1.82 13.52 4.08
C VAL A 10 -0.60 13.06 3.27
N VAL A 11 0.59 13.63 3.53
CA VAL A 11 1.79 13.44 2.71
C VAL A 11 2.22 11.97 2.52
N LEU A 12 2.07 11.13 3.54
CA LEU A 12 2.64 9.77 3.55
C LEU A 12 1.78 8.69 2.88
N GLN A 13 0.45 8.79 2.97
CA GLN A 13 -0.42 8.01 2.11
C GLN A 13 -0.32 8.49 0.65
N PHE A 14 -0.08 9.79 0.41
CA PHE A 14 -0.04 10.35 -0.94
C PHE A 14 1.07 9.82 -1.80
N GLN A 15 2.30 9.78 -1.32
CA GLN A 15 3.38 9.44 -2.24
C GLN A 15 3.36 7.97 -2.70
N SER A 16 2.50 7.10 -2.13
CA SER A 16 2.31 5.69 -2.49
C SER A 16 2.02 5.38 -3.96
N LEU A 17 1.67 6.38 -4.79
CA LEU A 17 1.21 6.19 -6.18
C LEU A 17 2.11 6.80 -7.28
N SER A 18 3.34 7.23 -6.97
CA SER A 18 4.25 7.94 -7.90
C SER A 18 4.59 7.14 -9.19
N PRO A 19 4.62 7.74 -10.40
CA PRO A 19 5.75 7.55 -11.33
C PRO A 19 6.33 8.89 -11.86
N ASN A 20 7.66 9.05 -11.72
CA ASN A 20 8.65 9.93 -12.40
C ASN A 20 8.29 11.34 -12.95
N LEU A 21 9.22 12.31 -12.79
CA LEU A 21 9.81 13.09 -13.91
C LEU A 21 11.07 13.89 -13.51
N PHE A 22 12.23 13.59 -14.14
CA PHE A 22 13.23 14.50 -14.74
C PHE A 22 14.53 13.72 -15.02
N LEU A 23 14.70 13.20 -16.24
CA LEU A 23 16.03 12.85 -16.76
C LEU A 23 16.77 14.15 -17.09
N LYS A 24 17.53 14.66 -16.13
CA LYS A 24 18.74 15.43 -16.41
C LYS A 24 19.91 14.59 -15.94
N SER A 25 20.87 14.35 -16.83
CA SER A 25 22.14 13.73 -16.48
C SER A 25 22.88 14.60 -15.46
N TYR A 26 22.59 14.39 -14.17
CA TYR A 26 23.41 14.93 -13.10
C TYR A 26 24.60 13.99 -12.92
N SER A 27 25.72 14.33 -13.56
CA SER A 27 27.03 13.85 -13.16
C SER A 27 27.37 14.42 -11.78
N THR A 28 26.81 13.85 -10.71
CA THR A 28 27.31 14.09 -9.36
C THR A 28 28.43 13.10 -9.10
N ARG A 29 29.64 13.65 -8.85
CA ARG A 29 30.76 12.87 -8.31
C ARG A 29 30.32 12.26 -6.98
N LYS A 30 29.86 11.01 -7.01
CA LYS A 30 29.66 10.19 -5.82
C LYS A 30 31.01 10.10 -5.10
N ARG A 31 31.11 10.65 -3.88
CA ARG A 31 32.19 10.27 -2.97
C ARG A 31 31.90 8.82 -2.54
N PRO A 32 32.82 7.87 -2.75
CA PRO A 32 32.61 6.52 -2.27
C PRO A 32 32.75 6.53 -0.75
N PHE A 33 31.64 6.30 -0.04
CA PHE A 33 31.73 5.84 1.35
C PHE A 33 32.15 4.38 1.28
N LEU A 34 33.35 4.09 1.78
CA LEU A 34 34.01 2.77 1.71
C LEU A 34 33.11 1.67 2.30
N ALA A 35 32.46 0.92 1.42
CA ALA A 35 31.89 -0.37 1.78
C ALA A 35 33.03 -1.37 1.97
N ARG A 36 33.12 -1.99 3.16
CA ARG A 36 34.01 -3.14 3.36
C ARG A 36 33.46 -4.31 2.55
N ASN A 37 34.25 -4.80 1.59
CA ASN A 37 33.99 -6.06 0.90
C ASN A 37 33.90 -7.18 1.94
N THR A 38 32.72 -7.77 2.09
CA THR A 38 32.54 -9.05 2.76
C THR A 38 31.98 -10.03 1.72
N THR A 39 32.79 -11.03 1.41
CA THR A 39 32.49 -12.13 0.50
C THR A 39 31.26 -12.90 0.98
N SER A 40 30.41 -13.28 0.03
CA SER A 40 29.18 -14.04 0.24
C SER A 40 29.47 -15.42 0.84
N THR A 41 29.12 -15.58 2.10
CA THR A 41 28.88 -16.89 2.74
C THR A 41 27.56 -16.80 3.48
N GLN A 42 26.65 -17.75 3.23
CA GLN A 42 25.40 -17.94 3.98
C GLN A 42 25.66 -17.75 5.49
N PRO A 43 25.02 -16.78 6.18
CA PRO A 43 25.30 -16.57 7.59
C PRO A 43 24.54 -17.62 8.42
N SER A 44 25.27 -18.65 8.84
CA SER A 44 24.93 -19.46 10.01
C SER A 44 24.74 -18.53 11.22
N SER A 45 23.62 -18.65 11.91
CA SER A 45 23.16 -17.82 13.03
C SER A 45 23.97 -18.00 14.33
N ASN A 46 25.27 -17.71 14.32
CA ASN A 46 26.10 -17.62 15.54
C ASN A 46 26.33 -16.15 15.94
N GLY A 47 25.27 -15.34 15.91
CA GLY A 47 25.29 -13.96 16.43
C GLY A 47 24.97 -13.91 17.93
N LYS A 48 25.49 -12.91 18.64
CA LYS A 48 25.13 -12.68 20.05
C LYS A 48 23.60 -12.51 20.20
N PRO A 49 22.98 -13.03 21.28
CA PRO A 49 21.56 -12.87 21.57
C PRO A 49 21.25 -11.46 22.12
N GLU A 50 21.81 -10.44 21.49
CA GLU A 50 21.60 -9.05 21.82
C GLU A 50 21.75 -8.19 20.56
N ALA A 51 21.11 -7.02 20.57
CA ALA A 51 21.25 -5.97 19.56
C ALA A 51 20.94 -4.62 20.19
N ASP A 52 21.29 -3.51 19.52
CA ASP A 52 20.79 -2.18 19.91
C ASP A 52 19.27 -2.14 19.73
N VAL A 53 18.81 -2.59 18.58
CA VAL A 53 17.38 -2.67 18.25
C VAL A 53 17.01 -4.09 17.83
N VAL A 54 15.98 -4.64 18.49
CA VAL A 54 15.37 -5.92 18.11
C VAL A 54 14.05 -5.65 17.40
N VAL A 55 13.91 -6.16 16.18
CA VAL A 55 12.70 -6.01 15.36
C VAL A 55 11.93 -7.34 15.32
N ILE A 56 10.67 -7.33 15.72
CA ILE A 56 9.80 -8.51 15.72
C ILE A 56 9.03 -8.56 14.38
N GLY A 57 9.36 -9.53 13.54
CA GLY A 57 8.69 -9.77 12.25
C GLY A 57 9.34 -9.05 11.07
N SER A 58 9.46 -9.76 9.95
CA SER A 58 10.15 -9.31 8.74
C SER A 58 9.22 -8.90 7.59
N GLY A 59 8.04 -8.37 7.91
CA GLY A 59 7.22 -7.65 6.92
C GLY A 59 7.90 -6.37 6.43
N ILE A 60 7.32 -5.72 5.42
CA ILE A 60 7.89 -4.54 4.75
C ILE A 60 8.30 -3.44 5.74
N ALA A 61 7.47 -3.10 6.73
CA ALA A 61 7.82 -2.05 7.70
C ALA A 61 9.00 -2.46 8.59
N GLY A 62 9.03 -3.69 9.10
CA GLY A 62 10.13 -4.20 9.90
C GLY A 62 11.45 -4.25 9.14
N LEU A 63 11.43 -4.69 7.87
CA LEU A 63 12.62 -4.68 7.02
C LEU A 63 13.07 -3.27 6.63
N SER A 64 12.13 -2.36 6.36
CA SER A 64 12.42 -0.94 6.10
C SER A 64 13.06 -0.28 7.33
N CYS A 65 12.47 -0.50 8.51
CA CYS A 65 12.98 0.00 9.78
C CYS A 65 14.38 -0.54 10.06
N ALA A 66 14.55 -1.86 9.97
CA ALA A 66 15.81 -2.52 10.26
C ALA A 66 16.91 -2.09 9.27
N GLY A 67 16.60 -2.03 7.97
CA GLY A 67 17.57 -1.63 6.95
C GLY A 67 18.06 -0.20 7.17
N LEU A 68 17.15 0.74 7.47
CA LEU A 68 17.52 2.12 7.74
C LEU A 68 18.33 2.25 9.05
N LEU A 69 17.94 1.56 10.12
CA LEU A 69 18.71 1.52 11.36
C LEU A 69 20.12 0.95 11.16
N SER A 70 20.26 -0.12 10.37
CA SER A 70 21.58 -0.64 9.99
C SER A 70 22.39 0.37 9.19
N ARG A 71 21.75 1.11 8.26
CA ARG A 71 22.41 2.23 7.55
C ARG A 71 22.86 3.34 8.49
N TYR A 72 22.12 3.60 9.57
CA TYR A 72 22.53 4.47 10.67
C TYR A 72 23.59 3.85 11.60
N GLN A 73 24.19 2.72 11.22
CA GLN A 73 25.20 1.98 11.96
C GLN A 73 24.73 1.49 13.34
N GLN A 74 23.43 1.22 13.50
CA GLN A 74 22.91 0.52 14.68
C GLN A 74 23.08 -0.99 14.52
N ASP A 75 23.35 -1.70 15.62
CA ASP A 75 23.27 -3.18 15.64
C ASP A 75 21.80 -3.60 15.69
N VAL A 76 21.31 -4.21 14.61
CA VAL A 76 19.90 -4.59 14.45
C VAL A 76 19.76 -6.08 14.25
N LEU A 77 18.80 -6.68 14.95
CA LEU A 77 18.39 -8.07 14.78
C LEU A 77 16.89 -8.17 14.50
N VAL A 78 16.55 -8.62 13.29
CA VAL A 78 15.18 -8.98 12.90
C VAL A 78 14.91 -10.43 13.28
N LEU A 79 13.81 -10.67 13.99
CA LEU A 79 13.36 -12.00 14.39
C LEU A 79 12.13 -12.38 13.57
N GLU A 80 12.33 -13.27 12.60
CA GLU A 80 11.26 -13.81 11.77
C GLU A 80 10.86 -15.19 12.28
N SER A 81 9.56 -15.37 12.49
CA SER A 81 9.00 -16.61 12.99
C SER A 81 8.88 -17.71 11.93
N HIS A 82 8.80 -17.33 10.65
CA HIS A 82 8.77 -18.21 9.50
C HIS A 82 10.18 -18.53 9.00
N SER A 83 10.27 -19.44 8.02
CA SER A 83 11.51 -19.74 7.31
C SER A 83 11.80 -18.77 6.16
N LEU A 84 10.89 -17.84 5.89
CA LEU A 84 10.96 -16.87 4.78
C LEU A 84 10.53 -15.49 5.29
N PRO A 85 11.11 -14.41 4.74
CA PRO A 85 10.71 -13.05 5.08
C PRO A 85 9.50 -12.57 4.28
N GLY A 86 8.99 -11.38 4.62
CA GLY A 86 8.05 -10.62 3.77
C GLY A 86 6.66 -10.38 4.36
N GLY A 87 6.26 -11.13 5.38
CA GLY A 87 4.93 -10.99 5.98
C GLY A 87 3.83 -11.11 4.92
N ALA A 88 2.83 -10.21 4.88
CA ALA A 88 1.77 -10.25 3.87
C ALA A 88 2.24 -10.07 2.42
N ALA A 89 3.46 -9.56 2.21
CA ALA A 89 4.06 -9.35 0.90
C ALA A 89 5.06 -10.46 0.53
N HIS A 90 4.97 -11.65 1.14
CA HIS A 90 5.85 -12.76 0.80
C HIS A 90 5.47 -13.38 -0.55
N SER A 91 6.38 -14.19 -1.11
CA SER A 91 6.06 -15.12 -2.20
C SER A 91 6.27 -16.55 -1.73
N PHE A 92 5.63 -17.51 -2.38
CA PHE A 92 5.85 -18.93 -2.10
C PHE A 92 5.79 -19.75 -3.38
N GLU A 93 6.48 -20.89 -3.38
CA GLU A 93 6.55 -21.76 -4.56
C GLU A 93 5.81 -23.09 -4.32
N LYS A 94 5.09 -23.55 -5.35
CA LYS A 94 4.46 -24.88 -5.37
C LYS A 94 4.49 -25.45 -6.77
N LYS A 95 5.11 -26.63 -6.95
CA LYS A 95 5.23 -27.33 -8.24
C LYS A 95 5.82 -26.44 -9.36
N GLY A 96 6.81 -25.60 -9.03
CA GLY A 96 7.43 -24.67 -9.99
C GLY A 96 6.65 -23.39 -10.27
N TYR A 97 5.45 -23.22 -9.70
CA TYR A 97 4.71 -21.95 -9.75
C TYR A 97 5.06 -21.08 -8.55
N LYS A 98 5.41 -19.83 -8.79
CA LYS A 98 5.73 -18.81 -7.77
C LYS A 98 4.55 -17.87 -7.61
N PHE A 99 3.95 -17.89 -6.42
CA PHE A 99 2.75 -17.13 -6.09
C PHE A 99 3.08 -15.90 -5.25
N ASP A 100 2.41 -14.79 -5.56
CA ASP A 100 2.29 -13.64 -4.68
C ASP A 100 1.28 -13.91 -3.56
N SER A 101 1.65 -13.67 -2.30
CA SER A 101 0.76 -13.93 -1.16
C SER A 101 -0.22 -12.81 -0.85
N GLY A 102 0.00 -11.60 -1.37
CA GLY A 102 -0.78 -10.42 -0.98
C GLY A 102 -0.82 -9.34 -2.06
N PRO A 103 0.03 -8.30 -2.00
CA PRO A 103 -0.03 -7.18 -2.94
C PRO A 103 0.13 -7.62 -4.40
N SER A 104 -0.66 -7.01 -5.29
CA SER A 104 -0.65 -7.32 -6.74
C SER A 104 -0.49 -6.07 -7.60
N LEU A 105 -0.99 -4.93 -7.12
CA LEU A 105 -0.91 -3.64 -7.81
C LEU A 105 0.23 -2.83 -7.21
N PHE A 106 1.17 -2.40 -8.06
CA PHE A 106 2.28 -1.56 -7.65
C PHE A 106 2.46 -0.37 -8.58
N SER A 107 3.04 0.69 -8.04
CA SER A 107 3.51 1.84 -8.80
C SER A 107 4.66 2.53 -8.05
N GLY A 108 5.57 3.13 -8.81
CA GLY A 108 6.57 4.06 -8.29
C GLY A 108 7.83 3.49 -7.71
N PHE A 109 8.10 2.20 -7.89
CA PHE A 109 9.40 1.62 -7.58
C PHE A 109 10.52 2.28 -8.36
N GLN A 110 10.24 2.76 -9.58
CA GLN A 110 11.22 3.45 -10.41
C GLN A 110 11.31 4.95 -10.14
N SER A 111 10.43 5.52 -9.31
CA SER A 111 10.48 6.94 -8.95
C SER A 111 11.68 7.25 -8.07
N ARG A 112 12.24 8.46 -8.24
CA ARG A 112 13.38 8.94 -7.43
C ARG A 112 13.16 10.36 -6.92
N GLY A 113 13.88 10.70 -5.86
CA GLY A 113 13.88 12.02 -5.25
C GLY A 113 12.69 12.28 -4.31
N PRO A 114 12.50 13.56 -3.90
CA PRO A 114 11.56 14.00 -2.87
C PRO A 114 10.08 13.62 -3.05
N GLN A 115 9.67 13.32 -4.28
CA GLN A 115 8.29 12.97 -4.66
C GLN A 115 8.08 11.47 -4.91
N ALA A 116 9.15 10.67 -4.79
CA ALA A 116 9.06 9.23 -4.97
C ALA A 116 8.24 8.58 -3.85
N ASN A 117 7.60 7.44 -4.13
CA ASN A 117 6.83 6.77 -3.10
C ASN A 117 7.70 6.38 -1.89
N PRO A 118 7.11 6.25 -0.68
CA PRO A 118 7.91 6.01 0.50
C PRO A 118 8.79 4.76 0.42
N LEU A 119 8.32 3.68 -0.22
CA LEU A 119 9.11 2.46 -0.39
C LEU A 119 10.28 2.70 -1.35
N ALA A 120 10.09 3.45 -2.43
CA ALA A 120 11.15 3.84 -3.34
C ALA A 120 12.21 4.71 -2.66
N GLN A 121 11.80 5.63 -1.76
CA GLN A 121 12.75 6.40 -0.94
C GLN A 121 13.53 5.52 0.03
N VAL A 122 12.88 4.52 0.65
CA VAL A 122 13.58 3.53 1.49
C VAL A 122 14.57 2.72 0.66
N LEU A 123 14.17 2.23 -0.51
CA LEU A 123 15.06 1.46 -1.40
C LEU A 123 16.25 2.29 -1.87
N ASP A 124 16.03 3.56 -2.24
CA ASP A 124 17.10 4.48 -2.63
C ASP A 124 18.06 4.76 -1.45
N ALA A 125 17.52 4.96 -0.24
CA ALA A 125 18.32 5.05 0.97
C ALA A 125 19.12 3.77 1.23
N LEU A 126 18.63 2.59 0.88
CA LEU A 126 19.39 1.34 0.99
C LEU A 126 20.33 1.12 -0.22
N GLY A 127 20.23 1.96 -1.25
CA GLY A 127 20.94 1.81 -2.52
C GLY A 127 20.55 0.53 -3.24
N GLU A 128 19.25 0.21 -3.22
CA GLU A 128 18.62 -0.94 -3.86
C GLU A 128 17.63 -0.46 -4.94
N SER A 129 17.34 -1.34 -5.88
CA SER A 129 16.35 -1.10 -6.94
C SER A 129 15.67 -2.40 -7.33
N ILE A 130 14.45 -2.30 -7.85
CA ILE A 130 13.66 -3.44 -8.27
C ILE A 130 13.37 -3.28 -9.77
N PRO A 131 13.80 -4.22 -10.63
CA PRO A 131 13.36 -4.25 -12.01
C PRO A 131 11.84 -4.44 -12.08
N CYS A 132 11.18 -3.67 -12.94
CA CYS A 132 9.73 -3.73 -13.10
C CYS A 132 9.37 -3.83 -14.57
N ALA A 133 8.36 -4.65 -14.86
CA ALA A 133 7.56 -4.50 -16.06
C ALA A 133 6.57 -3.35 -15.85
N THR A 134 6.19 -2.66 -16.92
CA THR A 134 5.18 -1.60 -16.89
C THR A 134 3.95 -2.02 -17.67
N TYR A 135 2.79 -1.55 -17.23
CA TYR A 135 1.52 -1.74 -17.92
C TYR A 135 0.60 -0.56 -17.60
N ASP A 136 -0.43 -0.36 -18.40
CA ASP A 136 -1.30 0.81 -18.32
C ASP A 136 -2.78 0.45 -18.25
N SER A 137 -3.13 -0.84 -18.15
CA SER A 137 -4.50 -1.29 -18.35
C SER A 137 -4.85 -2.56 -17.58
N TRP A 138 -6.13 -2.69 -17.25
CA TRP A 138 -6.71 -3.83 -16.58
C TRP A 138 -8.15 -4.05 -17.03
N MET A 139 -8.61 -5.29 -16.98
CA MET A 139 -9.99 -5.62 -17.35
C MET A 139 -10.95 -5.31 -16.22
N ILE A 140 -12.11 -4.77 -16.58
CA ILE A 140 -13.24 -4.55 -15.68
C ILE A 140 -14.43 -5.37 -16.18
N TYR A 141 -15.06 -6.10 -15.26
CA TYR A 141 -16.24 -6.92 -15.52
C TYR A 141 -17.37 -6.45 -14.62
N LEU A 142 -18.39 -5.82 -15.20
CA LEU A 142 -19.53 -5.27 -14.49
C LEU A 142 -20.82 -6.03 -14.83
N PRO A 143 -21.93 -5.79 -14.10
CA PRO A 143 -23.25 -6.26 -14.50
C PRO A 143 -23.66 -5.75 -15.90
N GLU A 144 -23.28 -4.52 -16.25
CA GLU A 144 -23.66 -3.86 -17.50
C GLU A 144 -22.77 -4.24 -18.70
N GLY A 145 -21.57 -4.76 -18.44
CA GLY A 145 -20.64 -5.18 -19.49
C GLY A 145 -19.17 -5.18 -19.07
N ASP A 146 -18.33 -5.58 -20.02
CA ASP A 146 -16.89 -5.75 -19.83
C ASP A 146 -16.13 -4.73 -20.68
N PHE A 147 -15.10 -4.12 -20.09
CA PHE A 147 -14.23 -3.19 -20.81
C PHE A 147 -12.80 -3.19 -20.27
N LEU A 148 -11.88 -2.74 -21.12
CA LEU A 148 -10.48 -2.56 -20.75
C LEU A 148 -10.31 -1.15 -20.18
N SER A 149 -10.17 -1.05 -18.87
CA SER A 149 -9.83 0.22 -18.23
C SER A 149 -8.35 0.53 -18.48
N ARG A 150 -8.06 1.79 -18.79
CA ARG A 150 -6.70 2.28 -18.98
C ARG A 150 -6.42 3.43 -18.02
N ILE A 151 -5.16 3.53 -17.62
CA ILE A 151 -4.63 4.72 -16.97
C ILE A 151 -4.65 5.85 -18.00
N GLY A 152 -5.16 7.00 -17.57
CA GLY A 152 -5.32 8.18 -18.42
C GLY A 152 -6.73 8.37 -18.97
N PRO A 153 -7.07 9.61 -19.36
CA PRO A 153 -8.46 10.02 -19.55
C PRO A 153 -9.14 9.56 -20.84
N THR A 154 -8.37 9.27 -21.89
CA THR A 154 -8.92 9.35 -23.25
C THR A 154 -9.85 8.19 -23.61
N GLU A 155 -9.56 6.98 -23.14
CA GLU A 155 -10.39 5.82 -23.46
C GLU A 155 -11.55 5.64 -22.47
N PHE A 156 -11.36 5.99 -21.19
CA PHE A 156 -12.41 5.81 -20.18
C PHE A 156 -13.67 6.64 -20.47
N PHE A 157 -13.55 7.81 -21.12
CA PHE A 157 -14.75 8.55 -21.55
C PHE A 157 -15.60 7.78 -22.55
N LYS A 158 -14.99 7.03 -23.47
CA LYS A 158 -15.72 6.20 -24.44
C LYS A 158 -16.40 5.03 -23.73
N ASP A 159 -15.74 4.45 -22.74
CA ASP A 159 -16.33 3.40 -21.91
C ASP A 159 -17.53 3.92 -21.12
N LEU A 160 -17.44 5.11 -20.53
CA LEU A 160 -18.57 5.75 -19.86
C LEU A 160 -19.75 5.99 -20.80
N GLU A 161 -19.50 6.44 -22.04
CA GLU A 161 -20.54 6.65 -23.04
C GLU A 161 -21.20 5.34 -23.50
N LYS A 162 -20.45 4.23 -23.51
CA LYS A 162 -20.92 2.91 -23.95
C LYS A 162 -21.62 2.10 -22.85
N TYR A 163 -21.07 2.09 -21.64
CA TYR A 163 -21.47 1.19 -20.55
C TYR A 163 -22.23 1.89 -19.41
N ALA A 164 -22.23 3.23 -19.41
CA ALA A 164 -22.98 4.03 -18.44
C ALA A 164 -23.94 4.97 -19.16
N SER A 165 -23.60 6.25 -19.27
CA SER A 165 -24.44 7.27 -19.90
C SER A 165 -23.59 8.46 -20.38
N LEU A 166 -24.16 9.28 -21.28
CA LEU A 166 -23.56 10.57 -21.65
C LEU A 166 -23.43 11.51 -20.44
N ASP A 167 -24.36 11.42 -19.50
CA ASP A 167 -24.32 12.19 -18.25
C ASP A 167 -23.17 11.73 -17.35
N ALA A 168 -22.90 10.42 -17.28
CA ALA A 168 -21.76 9.87 -16.55
C ALA A 168 -20.44 10.40 -17.12
N ALA A 169 -20.30 10.43 -18.45
CA ALA A 169 -19.14 11.04 -19.10
C ALA A 169 -19.01 12.53 -18.76
N ARG A 170 -20.12 13.29 -18.74
CA ARG A 170 -20.11 14.71 -18.35
C ARG A 170 -19.72 14.90 -16.88
N GLU A 171 -20.24 14.08 -15.98
CA GLU A 171 -19.89 14.11 -14.55
C GLU A 171 -18.42 13.74 -14.30
N TRP A 172 -17.90 12.72 -14.98
CA TRP A 172 -16.48 12.39 -14.91
C TRP A 172 -15.60 13.54 -15.43
N ARG A 173 -16.02 14.23 -16.50
CA ARG A 173 -15.34 15.45 -16.97
C ARG A 173 -15.36 16.55 -15.90
N LYS A 174 -16.47 16.74 -15.17
CA LYS A 174 -16.53 17.72 -14.06
C LYS A 174 -15.50 17.39 -12.98
N LEU A 175 -15.36 16.11 -12.61
CA LEU A 175 -14.39 15.65 -11.61
C LEU A 175 -12.94 15.93 -12.05
N LEU A 176 -12.61 15.68 -13.32
CA LEU A 176 -11.24 15.77 -13.83
C LEU A 176 -10.81 17.15 -14.34
N LYS A 177 -11.65 18.19 -14.25
CA LYS A 177 -11.39 19.51 -14.87
C LYS A 177 -9.99 20.04 -14.54
N ARG A 178 -9.11 19.99 -15.55
CA ARG A 178 -7.79 20.62 -15.62
C ARG A 178 -7.83 21.62 -16.76
N LYS A 179 -7.36 22.85 -16.51
CA LYS A 179 -7.18 23.94 -17.49
C LYS A 179 -6.39 23.56 -18.77
N ILE A 180 -5.76 22.39 -18.80
CA ILE A 180 -4.99 21.85 -19.94
C ILE A 180 -5.86 21.01 -20.90
N PHE A 181 -7.04 20.54 -20.48
CA PHE A 181 -7.82 19.54 -21.23
C PHE A 181 -8.53 20.11 -22.47
N LEU A 182 -8.80 21.43 -22.49
CA LEU A 182 -9.52 22.08 -23.59
C LEU A 182 -8.62 22.53 -24.73
N GLU A 183 -7.35 22.89 -24.47
CA GLU A 183 -6.45 23.42 -25.50
C GLU A 183 -6.03 22.36 -26.54
N LYS A 184 -6.03 21.06 -26.18
CA LYS A 184 -5.59 19.99 -27.08
C LYS A 184 -6.69 19.30 -27.89
N TYR A 185 -7.96 19.55 -27.57
CA TYR A 185 -9.12 18.93 -28.25
C TYR A 185 -10.02 19.93 -28.98
N ALA A 186 -9.76 21.23 -28.88
CA ALA A 186 -10.46 22.27 -29.65
C ALA A 186 -10.17 22.25 -31.17
N SER A 187 -9.25 21.38 -31.63
CA SER A 187 -8.86 21.27 -33.04
C SER A 187 -9.56 20.16 -33.83
N LEU A 188 -10.60 19.51 -33.28
CA LEU A 188 -11.41 18.54 -34.05
C LEU A 188 -12.72 19.20 -34.52
N ASP A 189 -12.89 19.15 -35.83
CA ASP A 189 -13.84 19.91 -36.62
C ASP A 189 -15.22 19.24 -36.62
N ALA A 190 -16.14 19.71 -35.77
CA ALA A 190 -17.58 19.45 -35.90
C ALA A 190 -18.41 20.46 -35.08
N ALA A 191 -19.24 21.24 -35.79
CA ALA A 191 -20.39 22.04 -35.34
C ALA A 191 -20.12 23.28 -34.45
N GLY A 192 -20.18 24.46 -35.07
CA GLY A 192 -20.03 25.79 -34.45
C GLY A 192 -21.11 26.23 -33.44
N GLU A 193 -22.17 25.45 -33.26
CA GLU A 193 -23.18 25.66 -32.21
C GLU A 193 -22.68 25.15 -30.84
N TRP A 194 -21.89 24.07 -30.81
CA TRP A 194 -21.29 23.52 -29.59
C TRP A 194 -20.20 24.43 -28.99
N ARG A 195 -19.49 25.18 -29.83
CA ARG A 195 -18.49 26.18 -29.38
C ARG A 195 -19.11 27.34 -28.60
N LYS A 196 -20.33 27.75 -28.94
CA LYS A 196 -21.04 28.84 -28.24
C LYS A 196 -21.58 28.40 -26.88
N LEU A 197 -22.06 27.15 -26.78
CA LEU A 197 -22.50 26.56 -25.52
C LEU A 197 -21.31 26.28 -24.57
N LEU A 198 -20.17 25.85 -25.11
CA LEU A 198 -18.95 25.66 -24.32
C LEU A 198 -18.36 26.99 -23.86
N ALA A 199 -18.34 28.02 -24.71
CA ALA A 199 -17.87 29.37 -24.35
C ALA A 199 -18.77 30.05 -23.30
N SER A 200 -20.10 29.83 -23.33
CA SER A 200 -21.00 30.38 -22.30
C SER A 200 -20.91 29.63 -20.96
N ILE A 201 -20.53 28.35 -20.98
CA ILE A 201 -20.23 27.57 -19.78
C ILE A 201 -18.82 27.89 -19.24
N GLU A 202 -17.88 28.28 -20.11
CA GLU A 202 -16.54 28.73 -19.75
C GLU A 202 -16.58 30.01 -18.89
N ASP A 203 -17.36 31.03 -19.26
CA ASP A 203 -17.41 32.27 -18.48
C ASP A 203 -18.15 32.15 -17.13
N TYR A 204 -19.09 31.22 -16.99
CA TYR A 204 -19.89 31.08 -15.76
C TYR A 204 -19.22 30.23 -14.66
N PHE A 205 -18.25 29.38 -15.01
CA PHE A 205 -17.61 28.43 -14.09
C PHE A 205 -16.13 28.69 -13.80
N PHE A 206 -15.47 29.61 -14.52
CA PHE A 206 -14.04 29.90 -14.36
C PHE A 206 -13.73 30.86 -13.20
N ASN A 207 -13.93 30.39 -11.96
CA ASN A 207 -13.20 30.93 -10.81
C ASN A 207 -13.20 29.94 -9.63
N LYS A 208 -12.50 28.79 -9.77
CA LYS A 208 -12.03 27.92 -8.66
C LYS A 208 -11.28 26.70 -9.19
N ASP A 209 -9.95 26.77 -9.16
CA ASP A 209 -9.05 25.63 -9.38
C ASP A 209 -8.99 24.76 -8.10
N ALA A 210 -9.58 23.58 -8.10
CA ALA A 210 -9.61 22.72 -6.90
C ALA A 210 -8.40 21.76 -6.82
N ILE A 211 -8.15 20.95 -7.84
CA ILE A 211 -7.36 19.71 -7.67
C ILE A 211 -5.83 19.94 -7.68
N LEU A 212 -5.31 20.84 -8.53
CA LEU A 212 -3.86 21.03 -8.70
C LEU A 212 -3.16 21.79 -7.57
N PRO A 213 -3.67 22.94 -7.06
CA PRO A 213 -3.04 23.62 -5.94
C PRO A 213 -3.01 22.74 -4.68
N MET A 214 -4.07 21.93 -4.49
CA MET A 214 -4.19 20.97 -3.41
C MET A 214 -3.18 19.81 -3.53
N SER A 215 -2.93 19.28 -4.73
CA SER A 215 -1.91 18.24 -4.96
C SER A 215 -0.48 18.73 -4.69
N ALA A 216 -0.16 19.99 -4.98
CA ALA A 216 1.16 20.56 -4.73
C ALA A 216 1.49 20.68 -3.23
N ALA A 217 0.49 21.02 -2.40
CA ALA A 217 0.63 21.06 -0.94
C ALA A 217 0.78 19.64 -0.35
N ALA A 218 0.05 18.66 -0.90
CA ALA A 218 0.15 17.25 -0.57
C ALA A 218 1.54 16.63 -0.88
N MET A 219 2.23 17.12 -1.91
CA MET A 219 3.55 16.64 -2.34
C MET A 219 4.74 17.36 -1.69
N ALA A 220 4.51 18.35 -0.83
CA ALA A 220 5.56 19.28 -0.41
C ALA A 220 6.55 18.73 0.62
N LEU A 221 6.25 17.59 1.26
CA LEU A 221 7.12 16.96 2.26
C LEU A 221 7.55 15.57 1.81
N PRO A 222 8.85 15.26 1.77
CA PRO A 222 9.30 13.91 1.44
C PRO A 222 9.00 12.95 2.61
N PRO A 223 8.38 11.78 2.35
CA PRO A 223 8.09 10.73 3.29
C PRO A 223 9.24 10.37 4.21
N LEU A 224 10.44 10.22 3.65
CA LEU A 224 11.60 9.84 4.41
C LEU A 224 12.00 10.91 5.43
N SER A 225 11.63 12.19 5.24
CA SER A 225 11.95 13.29 6.17
C SER A 225 11.14 13.26 7.48
N ILE A 226 10.13 12.39 7.56
CA ILE A 226 9.20 12.33 8.69
C ILE A 226 9.74 11.44 9.80
N ARG A 227 9.44 11.85 11.04
CA ARG A 227 9.74 11.15 12.30
C ARG A 227 8.57 11.33 13.26
N GLY A 228 8.44 10.42 14.21
CA GLY A 228 7.39 10.39 15.23
C GLY A 228 7.65 11.25 16.47
N ASP A 229 8.74 12.02 16.49
CA ASP A 229 9.16 12.88 17.60
C ASP A 229 9.29 14.37 17.16
N TRP A 230 9.59 15.25 18.12
CA TRP A 230 9.71 16.70 17.90
C TRP A 230 10.80 17.11 16.90
N GLY A 231 11.76 16.24 16.60
CA GLY A 231 12.77 16.47 15.57
C GLY A 231 12.18 16.63 14.16
N VAL A 232 10.92 16.23 13.94
CA VAL A 232 10.20 16.48 12.67
C VAL A 232 10.12 17.96 12.32
N LEU A 233 10.14 18.84 13.34
CA LEU A 233 10.22 20.28 13.12
C LEU A 233 11.51 20.68 12.39
N SER A 234 12.62 20.00 12.65
CA SER A 234 13.88 20.27 11.98
C SER A 234 13.96 19.59 10.61
N THR A 235 13.67 18.29 10.54
CA THR A 235 13.90 17.50 9.31
C THR A 235 12.86 17.68 8.23
N ALA A 236 11.63 18.06 8.62
CA ALA A 236 10.56 18.36 7.68
C ALA A 236 10.23 19.86 7.70
N ALA A 237 9.81 20.40 8.85
CA ALA A 237 9.23 21.74 8.87
C ALA A 237 10.24 22.85 8.51
N THR A 238 11.43 22.89 9.11
CA THR A 238 12.45 23.91 8.79
C THR A 238 13.02 23.70 7.40
N ARG A 239 13.36 22.46 7.04
CA ARG A 239 13.99 22.11 5.75
C ARG A 239 13.10 22.49 4.56
N TYR A 240 11.79 22.29 4.67
CA TYR A 240 10.83 22.54 3.59
C TYR A 240 9.89 23.73 3.84
N ALA A 241 10.08 24.49 4.93
CA ALA A 241 9.31 25.72 5.18
C ALA A 241 9.33 26.70 4.00
N PRO A 242 10.47 26.96 3.32
CA PRO A 242 10.48 27.89 2.19
C PRO A 242 9.63 27.41 0.99
N SER A 243 9.67 26.11 0.67
CA SER A 243 8.87 25.55 -0.43
C SER A 243 7.37 25.50 -0.08
N LEU A 244 7.05 25.14 1.18
CA LEU A 244 5.70 25.19 1.71
C LEU A 244 5.15 26.63 1.72
N LEU A 245 5.88 27.61 2.25
CA LEU A 245 5.48 29.01 2.29
C LEU A 245 5.26 29.58 0.88
N LYS A 246 6.14 29.24 -0.08
CA LYS A 246 5.94 29.60 -1.50
C LYS A 246 4.65 29.00 -2.06
N SER A 247 4.39 27.72 -1.75
CA SER A 247 3.17 27.03 -2.18
C SER A 247 1.91 27.65 -1.54
N PHE A 248 1.94 27.94 -0.24
CA PHE A 248 0.83 28.61 0.47
C PHE A 248 0.60 30.04 -0.01
N ALA A 249 1.66 30.80 -0.28
CA ALA A 249 1.55 32.15 -0.84
C ALA A 249 0.93 32.14 -2.25
N GLN A 250 1.28 31.15 -3.09
CA GLN A 250 0.68 30.95 -4.40
C GLN A 250 -0.79 30.50 -4.34
N MET A 251 -1.20 29.84 -3.24
CA MET A 251 -2.56 29.33 -3.04
C MET A 251 -3.57 30.36 -2.52
N GLY A 252 -3.12 31.44 -1.88
CA GLY A 252 -3.99 32.46 -1.28
C GLY A 252 -4.87 31.94 -0.11
N PRO A 253 -5.71 32.80 0.49
CA PRO A 253 -6.53 32.45 1.67
C PRO A 253 -7.54 31.32 1.41
N GLN A 254 -8.07 31.23 0.19
CA GLN A 254 -9.01 30.18 -0.21
C GLN A 254 -8.31 28.81 -0.37
N GLY A 255 -7.04 28.77 -0.78
CA GLY A 255 -6.30 27.52 -0.89
C GLY A 255 -5.88 26.93 0.47
N ALA A 256 -5.69 27.75 1.50
CA ALA A 256 -5.49 27.27 2.88
C ALA A 256 -6.75 26.58 3.45
N LEU A 257 -7.94 27.11 3.16
CA LEU A 257 -9.23 26.46 3.43
C LEU A 257 -9.40 25.16 2.60
N GLY A 258 -8.95 25.15 1.35
CA GLY A 258 -8.89 23.96 0.49
C GLY A 258 -8.00 22.85 1.07
N ALA A 259 -6.86 23.19 1.67
CA ALA A 259 -5.98 22.23 2.33
C ALA A 259 -6.64 21.54 3.54
N MET A 260 -7.61 22.17 4.21
CA MET A 260 -8.41 21.51 5.25
C MET A 260 -9.44 20.52 4.67
N LYS A 261 -9.94 20.76 3.46
CA LYS A 261 -10.85 19.82 2.76
C LYS A 261 -10.16 18.51 2.37
N LEU A 262 -8.85 18.54 2.16
CA LEU A 262 -8.05 17.35 1.86
C LEU A 262 -8.10 16.27 2.93
N LEU A 263 -8.52 16.63 4.14
CA LEU A 263 -8.58 15.77 5.30
C LEU A 263 -9.99 15.28 5.62
N ARG A 264 -10.96 15.77 4.84
CA ARG A 264 -12.36 15.38 4.91
C ARG A 264 -12.62 14.19 3.99
N PRO A 265 -13.70 13.44 4.21
CA PRO A 265 -14.16 12.41 3.28
C PRO A 265 -14.26 12.90 1.84
N PHE A 266 -13.82 12.09 0.88
CA PHE A 266 -13.89 12.43 -0.55
C PHE A 266 -15.32 12.65 -1.05
N SER A 267 -16.32 12.04 -0.40
CA SER A 267 -17.73 12.27 -0.70
C SER A 267 -18.12 13.74 -0.62
N GLU A 268 -17.50 14.54 0.26
CA GLU A 268 -17.77 15.99 0.32
C GLU A 268 -17.37 16.71 -0.98
N ILE A 269 -16.30 16.25 -1.65
CA ILE A 269 -15.91 16.76 -2.98
C ILE A 269 -16.92 16.31 -4.04
N VAL A 270 -17.28 15.02 -4.05
CA VAL A 270 -18.27 14.44 -4.97
C VAL A 270 -19.61 15.18 -4.88
N ASP A 271 -20.10 15.41 -3.68
CA ASP A 271 -21.36 16.10 -3.43
C ASP A 271 -21.27 17.58 -3.80
N SER A 272 -20.14 18.24 -3.54
CA SER A 272 -19.93 19.65 -3.94
C SER A 272 -19.87 19.88 -5.45
N LEU A 273 -19.53 18.83 -6.22
CA LEU A 273 -19.54 18.84 -7.68
C LEU A 273 -20.88 18.40 -8.27
N GLU A 274 -21.85 18.08 -7.41
CA GLU A 274 -23.18 17.58 -7.77
C GLU A 274 -23.12 16.37 -8.70
N LEU A 275 -22.18 15.44 -8.45
CA LEU A 275 -22.13 14.18 -9.21
C LEU A 275 -23.27 13.29 -8.72
N LYS A 276 -24.26 12.98 -9.56
CA LYS A 276 -25.47 12.25 -9.20
C LYS A 276 -25.60 10.92 -9.94
N GLU A 277 -24.85 10.72 -11.01
CA GLU A 277 -24.91 9.49 -11.81
C GLU A 277 -24.52 8.28 -10.95
N PRO A 278 -25.40 7.27 -10.79
CA PRO A 278 -25.13 6.12 -9.94
C PRO A 278 -23.84 5.40 -10.31
N PHE A 279 -23.59 5.22 -11.61
CA PHE A 279 -22.35 4.60 -12.10
C PHE A 279 -21.10 5.34 -11.62
N ILE A 280 -21.09 6.68 -11.71
CA ILE A 280 -19.94 7.49 -11.29
C ILE A 280 -19.70 7.39 -9.79
N ARG A 281 -20.78 7.45 -8.99
CA ARG A 281 -20.66 7.27 -7.52
C ARG A 281 -20.12 5.90 -7.16
N ASN A 282 -20.66 4.85 -7.78
CA ASN A 282 -20.22 3.47 -7.58
C ASN A 282 -18.77 3.24 -8.02
N TRP A 283 -18.37 3.83 -9.16
CA TRP A 283 -17.00 3.77 -9.64
C TRP A 283 -16.02 4.47 -8.70
N ILE A 284 -16.38 5.65 -8.18
CA ILE A 284 -15.58 6.36 -7.18
C ILE A 284 -15.48 5.55 -5.89
N ASP A 285 -16.59 4.94 -5.44
CA ASP A 285 -16.59 4.07 -4.27
C ASP A 285 -15.72 2.83 -4.47
N LEU A 286 -15.75 2.21 -5.66
CA LEU A 286 -14.87 1.10 -6.01
C LEU A 286 -13.40 1.52 -5.91
N LEU A 287 -13.01 2.62 -6.53
CA LEU A 287 -11.63 3.12 -6.48
C LEU A 287 -11.19 3.44 -5.04
N ALA A 288 -12.03 4.13 -4.27
CA ALA A 288 -11.77 4.42 -2.86
C ALA A 288 -11.59 3.12 -2.04
N PHE A 289 -12.47 2.14 -2.26
CA PHE A 289 -12.47 0.89 -1.54
C PHE A 289 -11.23 0.04 -1.85
N LEU A 290 -10.82 -0.01 -3.12
CA LEU A 290 -9.60 -0.69 -3.54
C LEU A 290 -8.32 -0.02 -3.01
N LEU A 291 -8.35 1.29 -2.80
CA LEU A 291 -7.22 2.05 -2.30
C LEU A 291 -7.07 1.95 -0.77
N ALA A 292 -8.17 2.09 -0.02
CA ALA A 292 -8.12 2.30 1.43
C ALA A 292 -9.03 1.36 2.25
N GLY A 293 -9.76 0.43 1.61
CA GLY A 293 -10.71 -0.45 2.30
C GLY A 293 -11.95 0.27 2.83
N VAL A 294 -12.21 1.50 2.39
CA VAL A 294 -13.38 2.31 2.74
C VAL A 294 -13.93 3.02 1.50
N LYS A 295 -15.23 3.31 1.48
CA LYS A 295 -15.88 4.05 0.39
C LYS A 295 -15.48 5.53 0.37
N SER A 296 -15.98 6.28 -0.62
CA SER A 296 -15.72 7.72 -0.76
C SER A 296 -16.10 8.55 0.48
N ASN A 297 -17.11 8.10 1.24
CA ASN A 297 -17.52 8.71 2.51
C ASN A 297 -16.59 8.42 3.70
N GLY A 298 -15.58 7.57 3.50
CA GLY A 298 -14.62 7.17 4.52
C GLY A 298 -13.16 7.46 4.15
N ILE A 299 -12.81 7.53 2.86
CA ILE A 299 -11.45 7.82 2.42
C ILE A 299 -11.11 9.31 2.52
N LEU A 300 -9.86 9.65 2.83
CA LEU A 300 -9.40 11.04 2.79
C LEU A 300 -9.45 11.58 1.36
N SER A 301 -10.02 12.78 1.20
CA SER A 301 -10.15 13.45 -0.10
C SER A 301 -8.84 13.51 -0.89
N ALA A 302 -7.74 13.69 -0.17
CA ALA A 302 -6.45 13.88 -0.77
C ALA A 302 -5.80 12.58 -1.28
N GLU A 303 -6.18 11.42 -0.76
CA GLU A 303 -5.75 10.13 -1.33
C GLU A 303 -6.31 9.97 -2.75
N MET A 304 -7.62 10.25 -2.90
CA MET A 304 -8.31 10.20 -4.19
C MET A 304 -7.81 11.28 -5.15
N VAL A 305 -7.65 12.52 -4.69
CA VAL A 305 -7.12 13.63 -5.49
C VAL A 305 -5.72 13.31 -6.01
N TYR A 306 -4.84 12.73 -5.18
CA TYR A 306 -3.50 12.36 -5.61
C TYR A 306 -3.51 11.21 -6.61
N MET A 307 -4.28 10.15 -6.34
CA MET A 307 -4.45 9.03 -7.27
C MET A 307 -4.89 9.53 -8.65
N PHE A 308 -5.92 10.38 -8.72
CA PHE A 308 -6.35 10.97 -9.99
C PHE A 308 -5.29 11.89 -10.61
N ALA A 309 -4.54 12.66 -9.83
CA ALA A 309 -3.48 13.50 -10.38
C ALA A 309 -2.37 12.67 -11.05
N GLU A 310 -1.99 11.54 -10.46
CA GLU A 310 -0.94 10.67 -11.00
C GLU A 310 -1.44 9.82 -12.17
N TRP A 311 -2.62 9.18 -12.04
CA TRP A 311 -3.21 8.36 -13.11
C TRP A 311 -3.53 9.14 -14.38
N TYR A 312 -3.63 10.46 -14.31
CA TYR A 312 -3.96 11.30 -15.46
C TYR A 312 -2.77 12.17 -15.90
N LYS A 313 -1.57 11.88 -15.37
CA LYS A 313 -0.32 12.51 -15.79
C LYS A 313 0.15 11.91 -17.13
N PRO A 314 0.65 12.71 -18.08
CA PRO A 314 1.19 12.16 -19.33
C PRO A 314 2.33 11.16 -19.07
N GLY A 315 2.24 9.98 -19.68
CA GLY A 315 3.26 8.93 -19.59
C GLY A 315 3.26 8.13 -18.28
N CYS A 316 2.21 8.22 -17.46
CA CYS A 316 2.06 7.37 -16.29
C CYS A 316 1.78 5.90 -16.67
N SER A 317 2.26 5.00 -15.83
CA SER A 317 2.04 3.56 -15.94
C SER A 317 2.00 2.96 -14.54
N LEU A 318 1.38 1.78 -14.42
CA LEU A 318 1.57 0.90 -13.26
C LEU A 318 2.82 0.04 -13.49
N GLU A 319 3.28 -0.57 -12.41
CA GLU A 319 4.49 -1.38 -12.38
C GLU A 319 4.19 -2.75 -11.78
N TYR A 320 4.91 -3.76 -12.24
CA TYR A 320 4.94 -5.07 -11.59
C TYR A 320 6.40 -5.50 -11.41
N PRO A 321 6.83 -5.86 -10.19
CA PRO A 321 8.20 -6.28 -9.94
C PRO A 321 8.50 -7.59 -10.68
N ILE A 322 9.58 -7.61 -11.46
CA ILE A 322 10.06 -8.84 -12.09
C ILE A 322 10.42 -9.83 -10.99
N HIS A 323 10.04 -11.10 -11.15
CA HIS A 323 10.08 -12.15 -10.12
C HIS A 323 9.04 -12.00 -9.00
N GLY A 324 8.07 -11.11 -9.16
CA GLY A 324 6.93 -10.93 -8.27
C GLY A 324 7.26 -10.24 -6.95
N THR A 325 6.33 -10.30 -6.00
CA THR A 325 6.39 -9.53 -4.75
C THR A 325 7.60 -9.90 -3.89
N GLY A 326 8.07 -11.15 -3.99
CA GLY A 326 9.30 -11.62 -3.36
C GLY A 326 10.52 -10.76 -3.69
N ALA A 327 10.61 -10.20 -4.91
CA ALA A 327 11.70 -9.33 -5.30
C ALA A 327 11.77 -8.03 -4.47
N VAL A 328 10.61 -7.53 -4.01
CA VAL A 328 10.53 -6.37 -3.12
C VAL A 328 11.15 -6.69 -1.76
N VAL A 329 10.78 -7.86 -1.21
CA VAL A 329 11.28 -8.35 0.07
C VAL A 329 12.78 -8.63 -0.02
N ASP A 330 13.23 -9.28 -1.09
CA ASP A 330 14.63 -9.58 -1.33
C ASP A 330 15.48 -8.31 -1.41
N ALA A 331 14.98 -7.25 -2.06
CA ALA A 331 15.65 -5.95 -2.10
C ALA A 331 15.83 -5.35 -0.70
N LEU A 332 14.79 -5.38 0.14
CA LEU A 332 14.89 -4.89 1.51
C LEU A 332 15.85 -5.74 2.37
N VAL A 333 15.86 -7.06 2.19
CA VAL A 333 16.77 -7.98 2.89
C VAL A 333 18.23 -7.74 2.46
N ARG A 334 18.50 -7.57 1.15
CA ARG A 334 19.84 -7.19 0.66
C ARG A 334 20.28 -5.85 1.24
N GLY A 335 19.39 -4.86 1.25
CA GLY A 335 19.64 -3.56 1.86
C GLY A 335 20.01 -3.66 3.34
N LEU A 336 19.25 -4.46 4.11
CA LEU A 336 19.54 -4.75 5.52
C LEU A 336 20.94 -5.36 5.70
N GLN A 337 21.23 -6.44 4.96
CA GLN A 337 22.49 -7.19 5.08
C GLN A 337 23.70 -6.37 4.63
N LYS A 338 23.54 -5.54 3.59
CA LYS A 338 24.57 -4.64 3.07
C LYS A 338 25.09 -3.67 4.13
N PHE A 339 24.24 -3.24 5.06
CA PHE A 339 24.62 -2.38 6.18
C PHE A 339 24.87 -3.14 7.49
N GLY A 340 25.07 -4.47 7.42
CA GLY A 340 25.45 -5.30 8.57
C GLY A 340 24.29 -5.72 9.48
N GLY A 341 23.05 -5.44 9.10
CA GLY A 341 21.88 -5.90 9.84
C GLY A 341 21.70 -7.42 9.77
N ARG A 342 21.14 -8.00 10.84
CA ARG A 342 20.95 -9.44 10.97
C ARG A 342 19.47 -9.80 10.89
N ILE A 343 19.18 -10.95 10.28
CA ILE A 343 17.85 -11.57 10.31
C ILE A 343 17.98 -13.02 10.79
N SER A 344 17.11 -13.42 11.71
CA SER A 344 17.05 -14.77 12.25
C SER A 344 15.67 -15.37 11.96
N PHE A 345 15.67 -16.45 11.19
CA PHE A 345 14.46 -17.18 10.81
C PHE A 345 14.09 -18.23 11.85
N LYS A 346 12.83 -18.68 11.83
CA LYS A 346 12.26 -19.62 12.81
C LYS A 346 12.43 -19.14 14.27
N SER A 347 12.61 -17.84 14.47
CA SER A 347 12.77 -17.18 15.77
C SER A 347 11.43 -16.63 16.23
N HIS A 348 10.56 -17.53 16.68
CA HIS A 348 9.23 -17.17 17.16
C HIS A 348 9.32 -16.42 18.50
N VAL A 349 9.05 -15.12 18.49
CA VAL A 349 8.91 -14.31 19.72
C VAL A 349 7.65 -14.71 20.48
N GLU A 350 7.82 -15.21 21.70
CA GLU A 350 6.74 -15.62 22.59
C GLU A 350 6.17 -14.43 23.36
N ASN A 351 7.04 -13.56 23.87
CA ASN A 351 6.63 -12.35 24.59
C ASN A 351 7.74 -11.29 24.55
N ILE A 352 7.33 -10.04 24.75
CA ILE A 352 8.19 -8.89 24.99
C ILE A 352 8.45 -8.81 26.49
N VAL A 353 9.72 -8.70 26.87
CA VAL A 353 10.13 -8.64 28.28
C VAL A 353 10.18 -7.17 28.72
N VAL A 354 9.49 -6.88 29.82
CA VAL A 354 9.40 -5.55 30.42
C VAL A 354 10.00 -5.59 31.81
N GLU A 355 11.01 -4.77 32.06
CA GLU A 355 11.69 -4.62 33.36
C GLU A 355 11.63 -3.14 33.75
N ASN A 356 11.30 -2.83 35.01
CA ASN A 356 11.19 -1.43 35.50
C ASN A 356 10.31 -0.54 34.60
N GLY A 357 9.24 -1.11 34.04
CA GLY A 357 8.30 -0.43 33.16
C GLY A 357 8.75 -0.21 31.72
N GLN A 358 9.97 -0.60 31.33
CA GLN A 358 10.50 -0.42 29.97
C GLN A 358 10.70 -1.76 29.25
N ALA A 359 10.55 -1.78 27.93
CA ALA A 359 10.90 -2.94 27.13
C ALA A 359 12.42 -3.11 27.07
N VAL A 360 12.90 -4.31 27.36
CA VAL A 360 14.34 -4.62 27.42
C VAL A 360 14.77 -5.75 26.48
N GLY A 361 13.84 -6.34 25.74
CA GLY A 361 14.12 -7.46 24.86
C GLY A 361 12.91 -8.36 24.66
N VAL A 362 13.16 -9.55 24.15
CA VAL A 362 12.12 -10.53 23.86
C VAL A 362 12.54 -11.93 24.28
N LYS A 363 11.56 -12.75 24.66
CA LYS A 363 11.76 -14.19 24.86
C LYS A 363 11.25 -14.94 23.65
N LEU A 364 12.06 -15.83 23.10
CA LEU A 364 11.66 -16.73 22.02
C LEU A 364 10.98 -17.98 22.60
N ARG A 365 10.12 -18.63 21.81
CA ARG A 365 9.53 -19.95 22.17
C ARG A 365 10.57 -21.05 22.40
N SER A 366 11.79 -20.88 21.90
CA SER A 366 12.92 -21.77 22.21
C SER A 366 13.41 -21.62 23.66
N GLY A 367 12.91 -20.63 24.40
CA GLY A 367 13.38 -20.25 25.74
C GLY A 367 14.51 -19.21 25.72
N GLN A 368 15.13 -18.95 24.56
CA GLN A 368 16.21 -17.97 24.44
C GLN A 368 15.70 -16.55 24.68
N PHE A 369 16.39 -15.80 25.53
CA PHE A 369 16.20 -14.37 25.69
C PHE A 369 17.11 -13.59 24.73
N VAL A 370 16.54 -12.60 24.05
CA VAL A 370 17.28 -11.68 23.17
C VAL A 370 17.16 -10.27 23.73
N ARG A 371 18.29 -9.71 24.18
CA ARG A 371 18.35 -8.37 24.81
C ARG A 371 18.29 -7.27 23.74
N ALA A 372 17.47 -6.25 23.98
CA ALA A 372 17.48 -5.00 23.23
C ALA A 372 18.11 -3.90 24.08
N LYS A 373 19.20 -3.29 23.60
CA LYS A 373 19.92 -2.26 24.37
C LYS A 373 19.26 -0.89 24.30
N LYS A 374 18.52 -0.60 23.23
CA LYS A 374 17.85 0.69 22.98
C LYS A 374 16.35 0.56 22.75
N ALA A 375 15.92 -0.39 21.92
CA ALA A 375 14.50 -0.51 21.58
C ALA A 375 14.09 -1.91 21.08
N VAL A 376 12.82 -2.23 21.34
CA VAL A 376 12.08 -3.30 20.66
C VAL A 376 11.10 -2.64 19.68
N VAL A 377 11.13 -3.06 18.41
CA VAL A 377 10.18 -2.60 17.40
C VAL A 377 9.32 -3.77 16.97
N SER A 378 8.02 -3.71 17.25
CA SER A 378 7.05 -4.70 16.79
C SER A 378 6.55 -4.34 15.39
N ASN A 379 6.72 -5.27 14.45
CA ASN A 379 6.06 -5.27 13.15
C ASN A 379 4.94 -6.32 13.09
N ALA A 380 4.57 -6.90 14.24
CA ALA A 380 3.28 -7.54 14.40
C ALA A 380 2.19 -6.45 14.45
N SER A 381 0.94 -6.79 14.11
CA SER A 381 -0.14 -5.80 14.23
C SER A 381 -0.24 -5.31 15.68
N MET A 382 -0.80 -4.14 15.90
CA MET A 382 -0.97 -3.61 17.26
C MET A 382 -1.86 -4.49 18.14
N TRP A 383 -2.82 -5.21 17.54
CA TRP A 383 -3.64 -6.20 18.24
C TRP A 383 -2.79 -7.37 18.69
N ASP A 384 -1.97 -7.91 17.79
CA ASP A 384 -1.09 -9.04 18.11
C ASP A 384 0.05 -8.62 19.06
N THR A 385 0.50 -7.37 18.99
CA THR A 385 1.53 -6.82 19.91
C THR A 385 1.00 -6.71 21.34
N LEU A 386 -0.30 -6.40 21.53
CA LEU A 386 -0.91 -6.46 22.87
C LEU A 386 -0.84 -7.86 23.48
N ASP A 387 -0.96 -8.90 22.66
CA ASP A 387 -0.91 -10.30 23.13
C ASP A 387 0.52 -10.75 23.48
N LEU A 388 1.55 -10.05 22.98
CA LEU A 388 2.96 -10.30 23.32
C LEU A 388 3.39 -9.64 24.64
N LEU A 389 2.53 -8.83 25.26
CA LEU A 389 2.83 -8.05 26.44
C LEU A 389 2.13 -8.57 27.70
N PRO A 390 2.74 -8.42 28.90
CA PRO A 390 2.04 -8.65 30.15
C PRO A 390 0.85 -7.69 30.27
N LYS A 391 -0.35 -8.19 30.58
CA LYS A 391 -1.57 -7.36 30.58
C LYS A 391 -1.57 -6.33 31.70
N GLU A 392 -0.81 -6.59 32.76
CA GLU A 392 -0.73 -5.81 33.99
C GLU A 392 0.06 -4.50 33.78
N VAL A 393 0.96 -4.46 32.79
CA VAL A 393 1.83 -3.28 32.55
C VAL A 393 1.25 -2.29 31.55
N ILE A 394 0.11 -2.61 30.92
CA ILE A 394 -0.51 -1.77 29.89
C ILE A 394 -1.76 -1.08 30.46
N PRO A 395 -1.86 0.26 30.39
CA PRO A 395 -3.07 0.98 30.80
C PRO A 395 -4.33 0.46 30.11
N LYS A 396 -5.40 0.22 30.88
CA LYS A 396 -6.67 -0.30 30.37
C LYS A 396 -7.25 0.55 29.23
N SER A 397 -7.13 1.88 29.33
CA SER A 397 -7.53 2.81 28.28
C SER A 397 -6.80 2.59 26.94
N TYR A 398 -5.50 2.25 26.98
CA TYR A 398 -4.75 1.91 25.77
C TYR A 398 -5.21 0.56 25.21
N GLN A 399 -5.38 -0.46 26.06
CA GLN A 399 -5.88 -1.77 25.63
C GLN A 399 -7.24 -1.66 24.94
N ASP A 400 -8.17 -0.91 25.54
CA ASP A 400 -9.54 -0.75 25.03
C ASP A 400 -9.55 0.06 23.73
N ARG A 401 -8.72 1.09 23.60
CA ARG A 401 -8.55 1.85 22.35
C ARG A 401 -8.08 0.96 21.19
N ILE A 402 -7.08 0.13 21.43
CA ILE A 402 -6.53 -0.77 20.40
C ILE A 402 -7.57 -1.84 20.03
N LYS A 403 -8.21 -2.49 21.01
CA LYS A 403 -9.23 -3.52 20.77
C LYS A 403 -10.46 -3.00 20.03
N THR A 404 -10.85 -1.75 20.26
CA THR A 404 -12.02 -1.12 19.61
C THR A 404 -11.67 -0.37 18.32
N THR A 405 -10.40 -0.36 17.90
CA THR A 405 -10.01 0.26 16.64
C THR A 405 -10.73 -0.44 15.47
N PRO A 406 -11.48 0.31 14.63
CA PRO A 406 -12.15 -0.25 13.46
C PRO A 406 -11.17 -0.97 12.54
N GLN A 407 -11.57 -2.12 12.00
CA GLN A 407 -10.72 -2.96 11.14
C GLN A 407 -11.51 -3.43 9.92
N CYS A 408 -10.80 -3.65 8.81
CA CYS A 408 -11.36 -4.34 7.65
C CYS A 408 -11.78 -5.75 8.06
N GLU A 409 -12.72 -6.33 7.30
CA GLU A 409 -12.96 -7.76 7.40
C GLU A 409 -11.76 -8.55 6.83
N SER A 410 -11.86 -9.88 6.88
CA SER A 410 -10.84 -10.74 6.30
C SER A 410 -11.16 -11.01 4.82
N PHE A 411 -10.53 -12.01 4.22
CA PHE A 411 -10.68 -12.30 2.81
C PHE A 411 -10.57 -13.78 2.47
N MET A 412 -11.17 -14.12 1.33
CA MET A 412 -10.94 -15.37 0.61
C MET A 412 -9.87 -15.14 -0.45
N HIS A 413 -9.07 -16.17 -0.73
CA HIS A 413 -7.96 -16.09 -1.69
C HIS A 413 -7.85 -17.41 -2.45
N LEU A 414 -7.71 -17.36 -3.76
CA LEU A 414 -7.53 -18.51 -4.64
C LEU A 414 -6.19 -18.37 -5.35
N HIS A 415 -5.38 -19.42 -5.38
CA HIS A 415 -4.11 -19.48 -6.10
C HIS A 415 -4.13 -20.66 -7.07
N LEU A 416 -3.88 -20.37 -8.35
CA LEU A 416 -3.96 -21.32 -9.45
C LEU A 416 -2.66 -21.38 -10.26
N GLY A 417 -2.26 -22.60 -10.61
CA GLY A 417 -1.29 -22.86 -11.69
C GLY A 417 -1.97 -23.70 -12.76
N PHE A 418 -1.94 -23.26 -14.01
CA PHE A 418 -2.67 -23.89 -15.13
C PHE A 418 -1.94 -23.69 -16.47
N ASP A 419 -2.25 -24.51 -17.47
CA ASP A 419 -1.66 -24.42 -18.80
C ASP A 419 -2.19 -23.21 -19.57
N ALA A 420 -1.34 -22.61 -20.41
CA ALA A 420 -1.72 -21.49 -21.28
C ALA A 420 -2.45 -21.94 -22.56
N GLU A 421 -2.54 -23.25 -22.81
CA GLU A 421 -3.23 -23.79 -23.98
C GLU A 421 -4.72 -23.38 -24.00
N GLY A 422 -5.17 -22.79 -25.12
CA GLY A 422 -6.54 -22.31 -25.28
C GLY A 422 -6.83 -20.99 -24.56
N ILE A 423 -5.85 -20.39 -23.89
CA ILE A 423 -5.97 -19.09 -23.23
C ILE A 423 -5.59 -17.98 -24.22
N SER A 424 -6.30 -16.85 -24.16
CA SER A 424 -6.06 -15.71 -25.05
C SER A 424 -4.65 -15.15 -24.90
N GLU A 425 -3.96 -14.87 -26.01
CA GLU A 425 -2.67 -14.15 -26.00
C GLU A 425 -2.81 -12.69 -25.53
N ASP A 426 -4.02 -12.12 -25.57
CA ASP A 426 -4.29 -10.75 -25.11
C ASP A 426 -4.66 -10.67 -23.62
N LEU A 427 -4.47 -11.75 -22.86
CA LEU A 427 -4.75 -11.83 -21.43
C LEU A 427 -4.04 -10.70 -20.67
N LYS A 428 -4.77 -10.01 -19.79
CA LYS A 428 -4.22 -8.89 -19.01
C LYS A 428 -3.66 -9.38 -17.68
N ILE A 429 -2.76 -8.61 -17.10
CA ILE A 429 -2.21 -8.92 -15.79
C ILE A 429 -3.27 -8.80 -14.70
N HIS A 430 -4.18 -7.82 -14.77
CA HIS A 430 -5.17 -7.57 -13.72
C HIS A 430 -6.60 -7.54 -14.26
N HIS A 431 -7.51 -8.06 -13.45
CA HIS A 431 -8.94 -8.11 -13.73
C HIS A 431 -9.72 -7.78 -12.45
N ILE A 432 -10.79 -7.01 -12.57
CA ILE A 432 -11.68 -6.64 -11.47
C ILE A 432 -13.10 -7.04 -11.86
N VAL A 433 -13.73 -7.86 -11.03
CA VAL A 433 -15.12 -8.28 -11.20
C VAL A 433 -15.97 -7.63 -10.12
N VAL A 434 -17.02 -6.93 -10.53
CA VAL A 434 -18.08 -6.41 -9.66
C VAL A 434 -19.37 -7.15 -10.02
N ASN A 435 -19.97 -7.83 -9.04
CA ASN A 435 -21.15 -8.65 -9.28
C ASN A 435 -22.47 -7.86 -9.20
N ASP A 436 -22.55 -6.87 -8.31
CA ASP A 436 -23.79 -6.17 -7.99
C ASP A 436 -23.53 -4.79 -7.38
N TRP A 437 -23.94 -3.73 -8.07
CA TRP A 437 -23.79 -2.36 -7.56
C TRP A 437 -24.73 -2.02 -6.40
N GLU A 438 -25.92 -2.61 -6.35
CA GLU A 438 -26.94 -2.28 -5.33
C GLU A 438 -26.51 -2.72 -3.94
N ARG A 439 -25.75 -3.82 -3.86
CA ARG A 439 -25.17 -4.32 -2.60
C ARG A 439 -24.02 -3.45 -2.08
N GLY A 440 -23.42 -2.62 -2.93
CA GLY A 440 -22.25 -1.80 -2.61
C GLY A 440 -20.92 -2.56 -2.66
N VAL A 441 -19.84 -1.85 -2.94
CA VAL A 441 -18.50 -2.43 -3.16
C VAL A 441 -17.90 -3.11 -1.92
N ASP A 442 -18.37 -2.72 -0.74
CA ASP A 442 -17.98 -3.25 0.57
C ASP A 442 -18.77 -4.51 0.98
N ALA A 443 -19.73 -4.96 0.17
CA ALA A 443 -20.48 -6.18 0.44
C ALA A 443 -19.64 -7.45 0.27
N ASP A 444 -19.96 -8.46 1.09
CA ASP A 444 -19.31 -9.76 1.02
C ASP A 444 -19.52 -10.41 -0.36
N GLN A 445 -18.47 -11.03 -0.90
CA GLN A 445 -18.50 -11.71 -2.19
C GLN A 445 -18.90 -10.83 -3.40
N ASN A 446 -18.90 -9.50 -3.28
CA ASN A 446 -19.31 -8.65 -4.38
C ASN A 446 -18.17 -8.34 -5.37
N VAL A 447 -17.01 -7.94 -4.83
CA VAL A 447 -15.83 -7.56 -5.62
C VAL A 447 -14.78 -8.66 -5.56
N VAL A 448 -14.25 -9.06 -6.72
CA VAL A 448 -13.13 -9.99 -6.85
C VAL A 448 -12.03 -9.35 -7.68
N LEU A 449 -10.80 -9.42 -7.17
CA LEU A 449 -9.59 -8.98 -7.85
C LEU A 449 -8.82 -10.20 -8.31
N ILE A 450 -8.28 -10.16 -9.52
CA ILE A 450 -7.51 -11.25 -10.11
C ILE A 450 -6.21 -10.67 -10.65
N SER A 451 -5.11 -11.35 -10.39
CA SER A 451 -3.80 -11.03 -10.93
C SER A 451 -3.16 -12.27 -11.53
N ILE A 452 -2.66 -12.12 -12.76
CA ILE A 452 -2.04 -13.16 -13.59
C ILE A 452 -0.61 -12.70 -13.94
N PRO A 453 0.28 -12.63 -12.95
CA PRO A 453 1.54 -11.91 -13.11
C PRO A 453 2.51 -12.56 -14.11
N SER A 454 2.32 -13.87 -14.40
CA SER A 454 3.05 -14.56 -15.46
C SER A 454 2.89 -13.94 -16.86
N VAL A 455 1.87 -13.11 -17.08
CA VAL A 455 1.73 -12.30 -18.31
C VAL A 455 2.90 -11.33 -18.49
N LEU A 456 3.41 -10.74 -17.40
CA LEU A 456 4.53 -9.79 -17.42
C LEU A 456 5.85 -10.39 -16.93
N SER A 457 5.81 -11.44 -16.10
CA SER A 457 6.98 -12.13 -15.55
C SER A 457 6.85 -13.65 -15.76
N PRO A 458 7.13 -14.17 -16.97
CA PRO A 458 6.91 -15.58 -17.31
C PRO A 458 7.65 -16.58 -16.41
N ASP A 459 8.73 -16.15 -15.74
CA ASP A 459 9.52 -16.96 -14.80
C ASP A 459 8.79 -17.30 -13.47
N LEU A 460 7.59 -16.77 -13.28
CA LEU A 460 6.71 -17.10 -12.17
C LEU A 460 5.93 -18.40 -12.39
N ALA A 461 5.93 -18.95 -13.61
CA ALA A 461 5.30 -20.22 -13.94
C ALA A 461 6.24 -21.10 -14.77
N PRO A 462 6.02 -22.42 -14.81
CA PRO A 462 6.69 -23.28 -15.77
C PRO A 462 6.44 -22.83 -17.23
N PRO A 463 7.32 -23.16 -18.20
CA PRO A 463 7.12 -22.81 -19.60
C PRO A 463 5.77 -23.29 -20.15
N GLY A 464 5.07 -22.41 -20.88
CA GLY A 464 3.74 -22.70 -21.44
C GLY A 464 2.59 -22.65 -20.43
N LYS A 465 2.81 -22.08 -19.23
CA LYS A 465 1.84 -22.06 -18.14
C LYS A 465 1.66 -20.67 -17.55
N HIS A 466 0.54 -20.50 -16.86
CA HIS A 466 0.23 -19.30 -16.09
C HIS A 466 0.13 -19.57 -14.59
N VAL A 467 0.53 -18.56 -13.82
CA VAL A 467 0.22 -18.45 -12.40
C VAL A 467 -0.77 -17.31 -12.19
N LEU A 468 -1.77 -17.55 -11.34
CA LEU A 468 -2.83 -16.61 -11.02
C LEU A 468 -3.12 -16.64 -9.52
N HIS A 469 -3.48 -15.49 -8.97
CA HIS A 469 -4.20 -15.45 -7.71
C HIS A 469 -5.42 -14.50 -7.79
N ALA A 470 -6.53 -14.90 -7.16
CA ALA A 470 -7.78 -14.15 -7.11
C ALA A 470 -8.24 -13.97 -5.65
N TYR A 471 -8.66 -12.78 -5.25
CA TYR A 471 -8.96 -12.48 -3.86
C TYR A 471 -10.09 -11.46 -3.69
N MET A 472 -10.70 -11.47 -2.51
CA MET A 472 -11.65 -10.43 -2.09
C MET A 472 -10.90 -9.31 -1.35
N PRO A 473 -11.21 -8.04 -1.60
CA PRO A 473 -10.55 -6.90 -0.93
C PRO A 473 -11.08 -6.66 0.50
N GLY A 474 -10.94 -7.65 1.38
CA GLY A 474 -11.23 -7.47 2.81
C GLY A 474 -12.72 -7.42 3.17
N THR A 475 -13.55 -8.18 2.45
CA THR A 475 -15.02 -8.23 2.63
C THR A 475 -15.54 -9.57 3.17
N GLU A 476 -14.67 -10.56 3.45
CA GLU A 476 -15.10 -11.86 3.98
C GLU A 476 -15.30 -11.78 5.51
N PRO A 477 -16.54 -11.95 6.01
CA PRO A 477 -16.82 -11.78 7.43
C PRO A 477 -16.09 -12.82 8.28
N PHE A 478 -15.23 -12.37 9.19
CA PHE A 478 -14.44 -13.30 10.03
C PHE A 478 -15.32 -14.20 10.92
N GLY A 479 -16.47 -13.69 11.38
CA GLY A 479 -17.38 -14.40 12.29
C GLY A 479 -17.92 -15.72 11.72
N LEU A 480 -18.00 -15.87 10.39
CA LEU A 480 -18.38 -17.14 9.75
C LEU A 480 -17.35 -18.25 9.98
N TRP A 481 -16.11 -17.87 10.29
CA TRP A 481 -14.98 -18.77 10.41
C TRP A 481 -14.51 -18.95 11.85
N GLU A 482 -14.98 -18.11 12.76
CA GLU A 482 -14.54 -18.10 14.14
C GLU A 482 -14.91 -19.41 14.84
N GLY A 483 -13.97 -19.96 15.61
CA GLY A 483 -14.15 -21.23 16.32
C GLY A 483 -14.07 -22.50 15.47
N LEU A 484 -14.12 -22.42 14.14
CA LEU A 484 -14.06 -23.61 13.28
C LEU A 484 -12.68 -24.30 13.34
N ASP A 485 -12.71 -25.64 13.44
CA ASP A 485 -11.52 -26.46 13.19
C ASP A 485 -11.27 -26.59 11.69
N ARG A 486 -10.09 -26.15 11.23
CA ARG A 486 -9.67 -26.23 9.84
C ARG A 486 -9.58 -27.65 9.26
N LYS A 487 -9.63 -28.67 10.12
CA LYS A 487 -9.64 -30.09 9.70
C LYS A 487 -11.07 -30.64 9.57
N SER A 488 -12.09 -29.96 10.09
CA SER A 488 -13.47 -30.44 10.10
C SER A 488 -14.08 -30.48 8.70
N ALA A 489 -15.15 -31.27 8.54
CA ALA A 489 -15.95 -31.29 7.31
C ALA A 489 -16.65 -29.94 7.09
N GLU A 490 -17.21 -29.36 8.15
CA GLU A 490 -17.88 -28.05 8.13
C GLU A 490 -16.97 -26.95 7.56
N TYR A 491 -15.71 -26.86 8.02
CA TYR A 491 -14.76 -25.89 7.49
C TYR A 491 -14.49 -26.12 5.99
N LYS A 492 -14.36 -27.38 5.56
CA LYS A 492 -14.09 -27.71 4.15
C LYS A 492 -15.28 -27.38 3.25
N GLU A 493 -16.50 -27.66 3.71
CA GLU A 493 -17.73 -27.33 2.99
C GLU A 493 -17.92 -25.81 2.88
N LEU A 494 -17.77 -25.09 4.00
CA LEU A 494 -17.83 -23.62 4.00
C LEU A 494 -16.77 -23.03 3.07
N LYS A 495 -15.56 -23.58 3.11
CA LYS A 495 -14.46 -23.19 2.21
C LYS A 495 -14.78 -23.40 0.74
N ALA A 496 -15.34 -24.54 0.36
CA ALA A 496 -15.77 -24.78 -1.01
C ALA A 496 -16.84 -23.76 -1.41
N LYS A 497 -17.91 -23.64 -0.62
CA LYS A 497 -19.04 -22.73 -0.86
C LYS A 497 -18.60 -21.26 -0.99
N ARG A 498 -17.80 -20.76 -0.05
CA ARG A 498 -17.38 -19.35 -0.03
C ARG A 498 -16.33 -19.03 -1.10
N SER A 499 -15.60 -20.03 -1.62
CA SER A 499 -14.63 -19.84 -2.71
C SER A 499 -15.25 -19.81 -4.11
N GLU A 500 -16.50 -20.23 -4.26
CA GLU A 500 -17.14 -20.38 -5.58
C GLU A 500 -17.20 -19.08 -6.38
N VAL A 501 -17.42 -17.94 -5.72
CA VAL A 501 -17.40 -16.63 -6.39
C VAL A 501 -16.04 -16.28 -6.98
N LEU A 502 -14.93 -16.71 -6.36
CA LEU A 502 -13.59 -16.53 -6.92
C LEU A 502 -13.40 -17.36 -8.18
N TRP A 503 -13.91 -18.60 -8.18
CA TRP A 503 -13.83 -19.45 -9.36
C TRP A 503 -14.62 -18.90 -10.54
N ARG A 504 -15.86 -18.44 -10.31
CA ARG A 504 -16.68 -17.82 -11.36
C ARG A 504 -16.04 -16.57 -11.93
N ALA A 505 -15.43 -15.75 -11.07
CA ALA A 505 -14.69 -14.57 -11.49
C ALA A 505 -13.49 -14.96 -12.38
N VAL A 506 -12.74 -16.00 -12.02
CA VAL A 506 -11.64 -16.53 -12.83
C VAL A 506 -12.12 -17.08 -14.18
N GLU A 507 -13.20 -17.86 -14.22
CA GLU A 507 -13.76 -18.36 -15.48
C GLU A 507 -14.17 -17.23 -16.41
N ARG A 508 -14.82 -16.18 -15.90
CA ARG A 508 -15.18 -14.99 -16.67
C ARG A 508 -13.94 -14.24 -17.17
N ALA A 509 -12.91 -14.12 -16.33
CA ALA A 509 -11.72 -13.33 -16.62
C ALA A 509 -10.76 -14.01 -17.60
N VAL A 510 -10.51 -15.31 -17.41
CA VAL A 510 -9.59 -16.09 -18.24
C VAL A 510 -10.28 -16.56 -19.53
N GLY A 511 -11.60 -16.75 -19.48
CA GLY A 511 -12.42 -17.06 -20.66
C GLY A 511 -12.62 -18.56 -20.90
N PRO A 512 -13.27 -18.93 -22.01
CA PRO A 512 -13.82 -20.28 -22.24
C PRO A 512 -12.77 -21.38 -22.40
N GLY A 513 -11.51 -21.05 -22.66
CA GLY A 513 -10.42 -22.04 -22.69
C GLY A 513 -9.97 -22.50 -21.30
N PHE A 514 -10.39 -21.82 -20.23
CA PHE A 514 -10.05 -22.17 -18.87
C PHE A 514 -10.89 -23.35 -18.34
N ASP A 515 -10.22 -24.33 -17.76
CA ASP A 515 -10.84 -25.49 -17.12
C ASP A 515 -10.32 -25.65 -15.70
N ARG A 516 -11.24 -25.54 -14.72
CA ARG A 516 -10.93 -25.70 -13.29
C ARG A 516 -10.24 -27.04 -13.02
N GLU A 517 -10.62 -28.11 -13.74
CA GLU A 517 -10.10 -29.46 -13.52
C GLU A 517 -8.67 -29.64 -14.02
N LYS A 518 -8.26 -28.86 -15.02
CA LYS A 518 -6.89 -28.89 -15.56
C LYS A 518 -5.88 -28.08 -14.74
N CYS A 519 -6.29 -27.33 -13.70
CA CYS A 519 -5.34 -26.63 -12.86
C CYS A 519 -4.45 -27.61 -12.06
N GLU A 520 -3.14 -27.51 -12.23
CA GLU A 520 -2.14 -28.36 -11.56
C GLU A 520 -1.94 -28.00 -10.08
N VAL A 521 -2.18 -26.73 -9.75
CA VAL A 521 -2.17 -26.20 -8.39
C VAL A 521 -3.50 -25.50 -8.15
N LYS A 522 -4.20 -25.88 -7.08
CA LYS A 522 -5.43 -25.24 -6.60
C LYS A 522 -5.29 -25.03 -5.09
N LEU A 523 -5.11 -23.79 -4.64
CA LEU A 523 -5.01 -23.48 -3.21
C LEU A 523 -6.00 -22.38 -2.84
N VAL A 524 -6.94 -22.70 -1.95
CA VAL A 524 -7.86 -21.72 -1.38
C VAL A 524 -7.38 -21.32 0.02
N GLY A 525 -7.13 -20.03 0.20
CA GLY A 525 -6.97 -19.33 1.47
C GLY A 525 -8.34 -18.85 2.00
N THR A 526 -8.44 -18.85 3.32
CA THR A 526 -9.62 -18.40 4.08
C THR A 526 -9.15 -17.51 5.22
N PRO A 527 -10.04 -16.81 5.94
CA PRO A 527 -9.66 -15.99 7.09
C PRO A 527 -8.79 -16.72 8.13
N LEU A 528 -9.12 -17.99 8.46
CA LEU A 528 -8.28 -18.82 9.34
C LEU A 528 -6.93 -19.21 8.74
N THR A 529 -6.82 -19.24 7.41
CA THR A 529 -5.55 -19.45 6.71
C THR A 529 -4.67 -18.23 6.84
N HIS A 530 -5.19 -17.03 6.57
CA HIS A 530 -4.48 -15.77 6.71
C HIS A 530 -4.07 -15.51 8.17
N ARG A 531 -4.98 -15.70 9.13
CA ARG A 531 -4.68 -15.62 10.57
C ARG A 531 -3.49 -16.52 10.96
N ARG A 532 -3.43 -17.75 10.46
CA ARG A 532 -2.34 -18.68 10.78
C ARG A 532 -1.01 -18.29 10.14
N PHE A 533 -1.01 -18.00 8.85
CA PHE A 533 0.23 -17.77 8.09
C PHE A 533 0.80 -16.38 8.33
N LEU A 534 -0.05 -15.36 8.42
CA LEU A 534 0.38 -13.99 8.66
C LEU A 534 0.49 -13.67 10.16
N ARG A 535 -0.05 -14.55 11.02
CA ARG A 535 -0.13 -14.35 12.48
C ARG A 535 -0.70 -13.00 12.85
N ARG A 536 -1.82 -12.74 12.20
CA ARG A 536 -2.45 -11.45 12.21
C ARG A 536 -3.83 -11.59 12.78
N ASN A 537 -4.21 -10.68 13.67
CA ASN A 537 -5.54 -10.61 14.22
C ASN A 537 -6.60 -10.76 13.11
N ARG A 538 -7.49 -11.75 13.27
CA ARG A 538 -8.55 -12.11 12.31
C ARG A 538 -8.11 -12.39 10.85
N GLY A 539 -6.82 -12.36 10.53
CA GLY A 539 -6.37 -12.32 9.13
C GLY A 539 -6.89 -11.10 8.36
N THR A 540 -7.08 -9.96 9.03
CA THR A 540 -7.58 -8.70 8.41
C THR A 540 -6.51 -7.99 7.58
N TYR A 541 -6.90 -7.11 6.64
CA TYR A 541 -5.97 -6.17 5.99
C TYR A 541 -5.45 -5.08 6.93
N GLY A 542 -6.11 -4.82 8.06
CA GLY A 542 -5.69 -3.79 9.03
C GLY A 542 -6.85 -2.88 9.44
N PRO A 543 -6.55 -1.68 9.96
CA PRO A 543 -7.56 -0.74 10.41
C PRO A 543 -8.38 -0.13 9.27
N ALA A 544 -9.69 0.02 9.46
CA ALA A 544 -10.62 0.68 8.53
C ALA A 544 -11.17 1.97 9.15
N ILE A 545 -10.33 2.99 9.26
CA ILE A 545 -10.64 4.21 10.00
C ILE A 545 -11.19 5.27 9.02
N GLN A 546 -12.44 5.68 9.25
CA GLN A 546 -13.09 6.70 8.41
C GLN A 546 -12.51 8.09 8.68
N ALA A 547 -12.24 8.82 7.59
CA ALA A 547 -11.82 10.21 7.60
C ALA A 547 -12.75 11.07 8.48
N GLY A 548 -12.14 11.92 9.32
CA GLY A 548 -12.87 12.79 10.24
C GLY A 548 -13.45 12.10 11.49
N LYS A 549 -13.44 10.76 11.58
CA LYS A 549 -13.95 10.02 12.75
C LYS A 549 -12.86 9.49 13.67
N GLY A 550 -11.63 9.35 13.18
CA GLY A 550 -10.50 8.86 13.96
C GLY A 550 -9.17 9.04 13.25
N THR A 551 -8.10 8.59 13.89
CA THR A 551 -6.74 8.60 13.34
C THR A 551 -6.11 7.24 13.50
N PHE A 552 -5.25 6.85 12.56
CA PHE A 552 -4.42 5.66 12.74
C PHE A 552 -3.63 5.73 14.06
N PRO A 553 -3.51 4.60 14.77
CA PRO A 553 -2.68 4.51 15.96
C PRO A 553 -1.23 4.91 15.67
N GLY A 554 -0.62 5.68 16.57
CA GLY A 554 0.78 6.08 16.44
C GLY A 554 1.77 4.94 16.71
N HIS A 555 3.05 5.21 16.45
CA HIS A 555 4.13 4.23 16.62
C HIS A 555 4.50 3.95 18.07
N SER A 556 4.36 4.93 18.96
CA SER A 556 4.77 4.79 20.36
C SER A 556 3.73 4.01 21.17
N THR A 557 4.22 3.20 22.11
CA THR A 557 3.37 2.52 23.10
C THR A 557 3.49 3.20 24.48
N PRO A 558 2.62 2.88 25.45
CA PRO A 558 2.80 3.32 26.84
C PRO A 558 4.04 2.75 27.52
N ILE A 559 4.70 1.75 26.91
CA ILE A 559 5.91 1.12 27.42
C ILE A 559 7.12 1.81 26.75
N PRO A 560 7.97 2.50 27.52
CA PRO A 560 9.20 3.07 26.98
C PRO A 560 10.04 2.03 26.24
N GLN A 561 10.71 2.48 25.18
CA GLN A 561 11.55 1.66 24.29
C GLN A 561 10.80 0.59 23.48
N LEU A 562 9.46 0.57 23.52
CA LEU A 562 8.64 -0.27 22.64
C LEU A 562 7.90 0.58 21.62
N TYR A 563 8.11 0.24 20.35
CA TYR A 563 7.49 0.89 19.20
C TYR A 563 6.76 -0.14 18.34
N CYS A 564 5.72 0.30 17.64
CA CYS A 564 4.98 -0.45 16.64
C CYS A 564 5.18 0.20 15.26
N CYS A 565 5.30 -0.64 14.23
CA CYS A 565 5.30 -0.22 12.84
C CYS A 565 4.49 -1.21 11.99
N GLY A 566 4.13 -0.79 10.78
CA GLY A 566 3.31 -1.57 9.87
C GLY A 566 1.93 -0.94 9.63
N ASP A 567 1.10 -1.69 8.93
CA ASP A 567 -0.22 -1.26 8.45
C ASP A 567 -1.26 -1.00 9.56
N SER A 568 -1.06 -1.53 10.76
CA SER A 568 -1.91 -1.23 11.91
C SER A 568 -1.56 0.07 12.64
N THR A 569 -0.49 0.73 12.20
CA THR A 569 -0.07 2.02 12.70
C THR A 569 -0.05 3.04 11.57
N PHE A 570 0.01 4.31 11.93
CA PHE A 570 0.26 5.41 11.01
C PHE A 570 1.40 5.05 10.02
N PRO A 571 1.31 5.36 8.71
CA PRO A 571 0.21 5.98 7.97
C PRO A 571 -1.00 5.10 7.64
N GLY A 572 -0.89 3.77 7.79
CA GLY A 572 -1.99 2.84 7.54
C GLY A 572 -1.66 1.77 6.51
N ILE A 573 -2.71 1.25 5.86
CA ILE A 573 -2.65 0.11 4.95
C ILE A 573 -2.01 0.50 3.61
N GLY A 574 -1.35 -0.46 2.97
CA GLY A 574 -0.75 -0.32 1.64
C GLY A 574 0.78 -0.37 1.69
N VAL A 575 1.39 -1.02 0.70
CA VAL A 575 2.83 -1.28 0.66
C VAL A 575 3.69 -0.03 0.94
N PRO A 576 3.43 1.13 0.32
CA PRO A 576 4.26 2.31 0.58
C PRO A 576 3.97 2.96 1.94
N ALA A 577 2.71 2.99 2.40
CA ALA A 577 2.37 3.45 3.75
C ALA A 577 3.07 2.59 4.82
N VAL A 578 3.09 1.28 4.63
CA VAL A 578 3.81 0.32 5.49
C VAL A 578 5.32 0.60 5.49
N ALA A 579 5.93 0.83 4.33
CA ALA A 579 7.36 1.20 4.26
C ALA A 579 7.65 2.52 5.00
N ALA A 580 6.79 3.54 4.82
CA ALA A 580 6.88 4.79 5.55
C ALA A 580 6.79 4.58 7.07
N SER A 581 5.86 3.74 7.53
CA SER A 581 5.68 3.43 8.95
C SER A 581 6.98 2.89 9.58
N GLY A 582 7.68 1.98 8.89
CA GLY A 582 8.99 1.49 9.32
C GLY A 582 10.07 2.56 9.33
N ALA A 583 10.10 3.40 8.29
CA ALA A 583 11.06 4.50 8.18
C ALA A 583 10.91 5.54 9.29
N ILE A 584 9.68 5.93 9.62
CA ILE A 584 9.39 6.89 10.70
C ILE A 584 9.94 6.39 12.03
N VAL A 585 9.74 5.10 12.34
CA VAL A 585 10.29 4.51 13.58
C VAL A 585 11.81 4.50 13.56
N ALA A 586 12.44 4.09 12.46
CA ALA A 586 13.91 4.11 12.33
C ALA A 586 14.48 5.52 12.55
N ASN A 587 13.88 6.51 11.90
CA ASN A 587 14.30 7.90 11.98
C ASN A 587 14.10 8.49 13.38
N SER A 588 13.11 8.02 14.14
CA SER A 588 12.88 8.44 15.52
C SER A 588 13.80 7.79 16.55
N LEU A 589 14.50 6.72 16.19
CA LEU A 589 15.44 6.04 17.08
C LEU A 589 16.88 6.56 16.94
N VAL A 590 17.12 7.52 16.05
CA VAL A 590 18.43 8.14 15.81
C VAL A 590 18.36 9.66 16.01
N SER A 591 19.51 10.30 16.15
CA SER A 591 19.57 11.75 16.35
C SER A 591 19.04 12.52 15.14
N VAL A 592 18.71 13.79 15.35
CA VAL A 592 18.28 14.69 14.27
C VAL A 592 19.37 14.87 13.23
N SER A 593 20.63 15.00 13.64
CA SER A 593 21.79 15.12 12.76
C SER A 593 21.95 13.91 11.84
N GLN A 594 21.94 12.70 12.41
CA GLN A 594 22.09 11.45 11.63
C GLN A 594 21.00 11.31 10.57
N HIS A 595 19.76 11.66 10.92
CA HIS A 595 18.67 11.64 9.94
C HIS A 595 18.86 12.73 8.87
N SER A 596 19.26 13.95 9.23
CA SER A 596 19.54 15.00 8.23
C SER A 596 20.64 14.59 7.25
N GLU A 597 21.71 13.94 7.74
CA GLU A 597 22.79 13.42 6.91
C GLU A 597 22.30 12.34 5.94
N LEU A 598 21.34 11.48 6.35
CA LEU A 598 20.72 10.52 5.44
C LEU A 598 19.95 11.24 4.33
N LEU A 599 19.12 12.21 4.70
CA LEU A 599 18.30 12.98 3.75
C LEU A 599 19.20 13.65 2.71
N ASP A 600 20.27 14.33 3.15
CA ASP A 600 21.27 14.93 2.28
C ASP A 600 21.93 13.90 1.35
N ALA A 601 22.24 12.70 1.85
CA ALA A 601 22.87 11.64 1.08
C ALA A 601 21.98 11.05 -0.02
N VAL A 602 20.65 11.12 0.13
CA VAL A 602 19.68 10.64 -0.87
C VAL A 602 19.05 11.76 -1.70
N GLY A 603 19.52 13.00 -1.52
CA GLY A 603 19.03 14.15 -2.29
C GLY A 603 17.60 14.58 -1.91
N ILE A 604 17.24 14.38 -0.65
CA ILE A 604 16.00 14.85 0.00
C ILE A 604 16.43 15.96 0.95
#